data_AF-A0A3B0YMI1-F1
#
_entry.id   AF-A0A3B0YMI1-F1
#
_cell.length_a   1.000
_cell.length_b   1.000
_cell.length_c   1.000
_cell.angle_alpha   90.00
_cell.angle_beta   90.00
_cell.angle_gamma   90.00
#
_symmetry.space_group_name_H-M   'P 1'
#
loop_
_entity.id
_entity.type
_entity.pdbx_description
1 polymer ?
#
loop_
_entity_poly.entity_id
_entity_poly.type
_entity_poly.pdbx_seq_one_letter_code
_entity_poly.pdbx_strand_id
1 'polypeptide(L)'
;PKNDFLPSFGRITRYFAPGGPGVRTDAAMYSGYTIPPYYDSMCAKITVWALEWDELINRARRALHDTGVYGVKTTIPYYLAVLDAEEFQAACFNTSFVEDHPELVNYKASRPTRELAAVIAATIAANAGY
;
A
#
# COMPACT_ATOMS: atom_id res chain seq x y z
N PRO A 1 2.93 -6.25 6.51
CA PRO A 1 1.84 -7.05 7.16
C PRO A 1 2.12 -8.56 7.16
N LYS A 2 2.21 -9.23 6.00
CA LYS A 2 2.35 -10.71 5.88
C LYS A 2 3.49 -11.39 6.66
N ASN A 3 4.50 -10.65 7.09
CA ASN A 3 5.59 -11.17 7.92
C ASN A 3 5.55 -10.47 9.26
N ASP A 4 4.45 -10.68 10.00
CA ASP A 4 4.17 -10.11 11.32
C ASP A 4 4.53 -8.62 11.45
N PHE A 5 4.10 -7.83 10.46
CA PHE A 5 4.36 -6.39 10.38
C PHE A 5 5.84 -5.96 10.51
N LEU A 6 6.80 -6.85 10.22
CA LEU A 6 8.22 -6.51 10.23
C LEU A 6 8.50 -5.28 9.34
N PRO A 7 9.26 -4.28 9.85
CA PRO A 7 9.63 -3.11 9.08
C PRO A 7 10.34 -3.46 7.77
N SER A 8 9.95 -2.77 6.69
CA SER A 8 10.57 -2.91 5.37
C SER A 8 11.45 -1.71 5.06
N PHE A 9 12.55 -1.55 5.79
CA PHE A 9 13.55 -0.53 5.50
C PHE A 9 14.20 -0.71 4.13
N GLY A 10 14.75 0.36 3.57
CA GLY A 10 15.40 0.34 2.27
C GLY A 10 15.14 1.58 1.44
N ARG A 11 15.51 1.52 0.16
CA ARG A 11 15.40 2.64 -0.77
C ARG A 11 14.06 2.63 -1.51
N ILE A 12 13.37 3.76 -1.43
CA ILE A 12 12.19 4.05 -2.26
C ILE A 12 12.70 4.42 -3.65
N THR A 13 12.51 3.50 -4.58
CA THR A 13 12.98 3.65 -5.97
C THR A 13 12.12 4.60 -6.78
N ARG A 14 10.81 4.61 -6.53
CA ARG A 14 9.83 5.51 -7.17
C ARG A 14 8.70 5.79 -6.19
N TYR A 15 8.25 7.04 -6.17
CA TYR A 15 7.11 7.49 -5.39
C TYR A 15 6.20 8.39 -6.23
N PHE A 16 4.90 8.07 -6.25
CA PHE A 16 3.84 8.87 -6.83
C PHE A 16 2.83 9.14 -5.71
N ALA A 17 2.74 10.39 -5.28
CA ALA A 17 1.77 10.81 -4.28
C ALA A 17 0.34 10.68 -4.83
N PRO A 18 -0.63 10.24 -4.03
CA PRO A 18 -2.03 10.25 -4.44
C PRO A 18 -2.52 11.71 -4.53
N GLY A 19 -3.59 11.92 -5.32
CA GLY A 19 -4.16 13.25 -5.50
C GLY A 19 -5.66 13.22 -5.81
N GLY A 20 -6.14 14.35 -6.36
CA GLY A 20 -7.55 14.57 -6.63
C GLY A 20 -8.36 15.03 -5.41
N PRO A 21 -9.68 15.19 -5.55
CA PRO A 21 -10.53 15.75 -4.51
C PRO A 21 -10.50 14.95 -3.21
N GLY A 22 -10.45 15.66 -2.08
CA GLY A 22 -10.55 15.08 -0.75
C GLY A 22 -9.37 14.18 -0.33
N VAL A 23 -8.20 14.30 -0.96
CA VAL A 23 -6.99 13.55 -0.61
C VAL A 23 -5.85 14.52 -0.31
N ARG A 24 -5.25 14.37 0.87
CA ARG A 24 -4.05 15.10 1.31
C ARG A 24 -2.96 14.10 1.70
N THR A 25 -1.72 14.43 1.38
CA THR A 25 -0.57 13.61 1.77
C THR A 25 0.45 14.43 2.56
N ASP A 26 0.83 13.91 3.73
CA ASP A 26 1.88 14.45 4.58
C ASP A 26 3.03 13.42 4.62
N ALA A 27 4.08 13.65 3.84
CA ALA A 27 5.12 12.65 3.59
C ALA A 27 6.47 13.04 4.20
N ALA A 28 7.15 12.06 4.81
CA ALA A 28 8.59 12.10 5.06
C ALA A 28 9.36 11.54 3.85
N MET A 29 8.77 10.57 3.14
CA MET A 29 9.37 9.95 1.96
C MET A 29 9.32 10.82 0.69
N TYR A 30 10.25 10.56 -0.22
CA TYR A 30 10.28 11.09 -1.58
C TYR A 30 10.99 10.11 -2.52
N SER A 31 10.90 10.32 -3.84
CA SER A 31 11.57 9.46 -4.82
C SER A 31 13.09 9.45 -4.60
N GLY A 32 13.67 8.27 -4.37
CA GLY A 32 15.08 8.09 -4.07
C GLY A 32 15.43 8.05 -2.58
N TYR A 33 14.49 8.38 -1.68
CA TYR A 33 14.69 8.36 -0.23
C TYR A 33 15.07 6.96 0.28
N THR A 34 15.98 6.89 1.25
CA THR A 34 16.33 5.65 1.94
C THR A 34 15.81 5.71 3.37
N ILE A 35 14.91 4.80 3.71
CA ILE A 35 14.30 4.73 5.04
C ILE A 35 15.36 4.18 6.03
N PRO A 36 15.80 4.97 7.02
CA PRO A 36 16.80 4.54 7.99
C PRO A 36 16.20 3.48 8.94
N PRO A 37 17.00 2.49 9.41
CA PRO A 37 16.51 1.42 10.29
C PRO A 37 16.41 1.83 11.76
N TYR A 38 16.76 3.06 12.09
CA TYR A 38 16.88 3.54 13.48
C TYR A 38 15.60 4.22 14.01
N TYR A 39 14.63 4.50 13.15
CA TYR A 39 13.39 5.20 13.48
C TYR A 39 12.17 4.35 13.08
N ASP A 40 10.98 4.92 13.26
CA ASP A 40 9.74 4.26 12.89
C ASP A 40 9.62 4.02 11.38
N SER A 41 8.73 3.12 10.99
CA SER A 41 8.50 2.74 9.60
C SER A 41 7.52 3.67 8.86
N MET A 42 7.08 4.78 9.47
CA MET A 42 6.07 5.65 8.88
C MET A 42 6.66 6.50 7.76
N CYS A 43 6.26 6.22 6.53
CA CYS A 43 6.77 6.93 5.35
C CYS A 43 5.95 8.18 5.01
N ALA A 44 4.63 8.10 5.15
CA ALA A 44 3.70 9.20 4.91
C ALA A 44 2.36 8.93 5.60
N LYS A 45 1.59 9.99 5.82
CA LYS A 45 0.19 9.95 6.22
C LYS A 45 -0.67 10.36 5.02
N ILE A 46 -1.64 9.53 4.66
CA ILE A 46 -2.63 9.84 3.62
C ILE A 46 -3.94 10.13 4.34
N THR A 47 -4.38 11.38 4.27
CA THR A 47 -5.63 11.84 4.89
C THR A 47 -6.68 11.94 3.81
N VAL A 48 -7.81 11.26 4.01
CA VAL A 48 -8.93 11.24 3.06
C VAL A 48 -10.16 11.83 3.73
N TRP A 49 -10.90 12.64 2.97
CA TRP A 49 -12.11 13.32 3.43
C TRP A 49 -13.21 13.18 2.39
N ALA A 50 -14.46 13.02 2.82
CA ALA A 50 -15.67 13.07 2.00
C ALA A 50 -16.87 13.57 2.85
N LEU A 51 -18.00 13.86 2.19
CA LEU A 51 -19.22 14.31 2.87
C LEU A 51 -19.95 13.15 3.55
N GLU A 52 -19.96 11.99 2.89
CA GLU A 52 -20.65 10.78 3.35
C GLU A 52 -19.67 9.63 3.60
N TRP A 53 -20.06 8.68 4.45
CA TRP A 53 -19.23 7.54 4.83
C TRP A 53 -18.88 6.63 3.64
N ASP A 54 -19.86 6.28 2.83
CA ASP A 54 -19.64 5.41 1.65
C ASP A 54 -18.71 6.08 0.63
N GLU A 55 -18.82 7.41 0.47
CA GLU A 55 -17.89 8.17 -0.36
C GLU A 55 -16.48 8.19 0.22
N LEU A 56 -16.35 8.29 1.54
CA LEU A 56 -15.06 8.27 2.24
C LEU A 56 -14.36 6.93 2.00
N ILE A 57 -15.07 5.81 2.17
CA ILE A 57 -14.52 4.46 1.94
C ILE A 57 -14.07 4.31 0.49
N ASN A 58 -14.91 4.70 -0.47
CA ASN A 58 -14.56 4.63 -1.90
C ASN A 58 -13.36 5.50 -2.25
N ARG A 59 -13.30 6.72 -1.69
CA ARG A 59 -12.18 7.65 -1.90
C ARG A 59 -10.91 7.19 -1.23
N ALA A 60 -11.00 6.54 -0.07
CA ALA A 60 -9.86 5.96 0.63
C ALA A 60 -9.28 4.79 -0.17
N ARG A 61 -10.15 3.91 -0.70
CA ARG A 61 -9.75 2.82 -1.60
C ARG A 61 -9.02 3.38 -2.83
N ARG A 62 -9.58 4.41 -3.47
CA ARG A 62 -8.94 5.11 -4.60
C ARG A 62 -7.58 5.69 -4.22
N ALA A 63 -7.48 6.45 -3.13
CA ALA A 63 -6.25 7.10 -2.70
C ALA A 63 -5.13 6.08 -2.41
N LEU A 64 -5.48 4.95 -1.80
CA LEU A 64 -4.54 3.85 -1.57
C LEU A 64 -4.07 3.20 -2.87
N HIS A 65 -4.95 3.00 -3.86
CA HIS A 65 -4.57 2.51 -5.19
C HIS A 65 -3.75 3.52 -6.00
N ASP A 66 -4.04 4.81 -5.89
CA ASP A 66 -3.33 5.90 -6.57
C ASP A 66 -1.92 6.11 -6.00
N THR A 67 -1.68 5.69 -4.76
CA THR A 67 -0.38 5.82 -4.09
C THR A 67 0.62 4.80 -4.66
N GLY A 68 1.51 5.27 -5.53
CA GLY A 68 2.59 4.45 -6.08
C GLY A 68 3.84 4.47 -5.21
N VAL A 69 4.19 3.37 -4.55
CA VAL A 69 5.45 3.23 -3.80
C VAL A 69 6.19 1.98 -4.26
N TYR A 70 7.44 2.14 -4.67
CA TYR A 70 8.26 1.06 -5.23
C TYR A 70 9.59 0.92 -4.49
N GLY A 71 10.07 -0.32 -4.33
CA GLY A 71 11.37 -0.65 -3.72
C GLY A 71 11.26 -1.14 -2.28
N VAL A 72 10.16 -0.83 -1.59
CA VAL A 72 9.85 -1.28 -0.22
C VAL A 72 8.42 -1.83 -0.15
N LYS A 73 8.14 -2.70 0.82
CA LYS A 73 6.78 -3.17 1.10
C LYS A 73 6.05 -2.15 1.98
N THR A 74 4.77 -1.91 1.70
CA THR A 74 3.94 -0.97 2.48
C THR A 74 2.76 -1.70 3.13
N THR A 75 2.06 -1.00 4.02
CA THR A 75 0.81 -1.44 4.65
C THR A 75 -0.42 -1.21 3.77
N ILE A 76 -0.28 -0.58 2.59
CA ILE A 76 -1.38 -0.27 1.66
C ILE A 76 -2.29 -1.48 1.37
N PRO A 77 -1.77 -2.68 1.01
CA PRO A 77 -2.64 -3.83 0.74
C PRO A 77 -3.44 -4.31 1.95
N TYR A 78 -2.92 -4.11 3.16
CA TYR A 78 -3.62 -4.44 4.39
C TYR A 78 -4.76 -3.45 4.66
N TYR A 79 -4.52 -2.15 4.49
CA TYR A 79 -5.59 -1.15 4.62
C TYR A 79 -6.69 -1.32 3.57
N LEU A 80 -6.36 -1.77 2.36
CA LEU A 80 -7.38 -2.14 1.37
C LEU A 80 -8.25 -3.30 1.88
N ALA A 81 -7.66 -4.34 2.49
CA ALA A 81 -8.43 -5.41 3.11
C ALA A 81 -9.32 -4.93 4.27
N VAL A 82 -8.84 -3.98 5.08
CA VAL A 82 -9.64 -3.36 6.15
C VAL A 82 -10.84 -2.59 5.57
N LEU A 83 -10.63 -1.79 4.52
CA LEU A 83 -11.72 -1.06 3.85
C LEU A 83 -12.74 -1.99 3.17
N ASP A 84 -12.34 -3.22 2.85
CA ASP A 84 -13.20 -4.23 2.23
C ASP A 84 -13.97 -5.08 3.28
N ALA A 85 -13.61 -5.00 4.56
CA ALA A 85 -14.32 -5.73 5.63
C ALA A 85 -15.71 -5.16 5.88
N GLU A 86 -16.72 -6.03 6.00
CA GLU A 86 -18.13 -5.64 6.16
C GLU A 86 -18.36 -4.83 7.44
N GLU A 87 -17.79 -5.24 8.57
CA GLU A 87 -17.91 -4.51 9.85
C GLU A 87 -17.30 -3.10 9.78
N PHE A 88 -16.18 -2.95 9.06
CA PHE A 88 -15.57 -1.64 8.83
C PHE A 88 -16.47 -0.76 7.97
N GLN A 89 -17.01 -1.30 6.86
CA GLN A 89 -17.95 -0.59 6.00
C GLN A 89 -19.25 -0.22 6.74
N ALA A 90 -19.72 -1.05 7.65
CA ALA A 90 -20.89 -0.79 8.48
C ALA A 90 -20.63 0.22 9.62
N ALA A 91 -19.38 0.71 9.76
CA ALA A 91 -18.95 1.57 10.86
C ALA A 91 -19.25 0.99 12.26
N CYS A 92 -19.24 -0.35 12.38
CA CYS A 92 -19.57 -1.08 13.60
C CYS A 92 -18.36 -1.91 14.02
N PHE A 93 -17.40 -1.27 14.68
CA PHE A 93 -16.16 -1.91 15.12
C PHE A 93 -15.66 -1.30 16.42
N ASN A 94 -14.80 -2.03 17.12
CA ASN A 94 -14.13 -1.56 18.33
C ASN A 94 -12.62 -1.87 18.27
N THR A 95 -11.90 -1.70 19.38
CA THR A 95 -10.45 -1.92 19.45
C THR A 95 -10.01 -3.36 19.16
N SER A 96 -10.88 -4.36 19.37
CA SER A 96 -10.59 -5.77 19.08
C SER A 96 -10.66 -6.13 17.60
N PHE A 97 -11.21 -5.24 16.74
CA PHE A 97 -11.47 -5.53 15.34
C PHE A 97 -10.31 -6.20 14.61
N VAL A 98 -9.08 -5.72 14.79
CA VAL A 98 -7.90 -6.31 14.14
C VAL A 98 -7.55 -7.70 14.68
N GLU A 99 -7.70 -7.93 15.98
CA GLU A 99 -7.42 -9.22 16.63
C GLU A 99 -8.48 -10.26 16.23
N ASP A 100 -9.74 -9.82 16.08
CA ASP A 100 -10.86 -10.65 15.68
C ASP A 100 -10.84 -11.03 14.19
N HIS A 101 -10.05 -10.32 13.37
CA HIS A 101 -9.96 -10.51 11.92
C HIS A 101 -8.53 -10.87 11.46
N PRO A 102 -7.97 -12.02 11.90
CA PRO A 102 -6.63 -12.44 11.51
C PRO A 102 -6.49 -12.69 10.00
N GLU A 103 -7.60 -12.87 9.27
CA GLU A 103 -7.62 -13.02 7.82
C GLU A 103 -7.26 -11.74 7.05
N LEU A 104 -7.26 -10.57 7.69
CA LEU A 104 -6.90 -9.29 7.04
C LEU A 104 -5.48 -9.29 6.48
N VAL A 105 -4.58 -10.15 6.98
CA VAL A 105 -3.21 -10.30 6.41
C VAL A 105 -3.16 -11.26 5.21
N ASN A 106 -4.23 -12.02 4.95
CA ASN A 106 -4.31 -13.03 3.90
C ASN A 106 -4.75 -12.46 2.54
N TYR A 107 -4.47 -11.19 2.27
CA TYR A 107 -4.73 -10.55 0.99
C TYR A 107 -3.88 -11.14 -0.14
N LYS A 108 -4.38 -11.08 -1.39
CA LYS A 108 -3.59 -11.44 -2.57
C LYS A 108 -2.54 -10.36 -2.81
N ALA A 109 -1.27 -10.74 -2.76
CA ALA A 109 -0.18 -9.83 -3.13
C ALA A 109 -0.05 -9.83 -4.65
N SER A 110 -0.18 -8.65 -5.27
CA SER A 110 0.12 -8.50 -6.70
C SER A 110 1.60 -8.75 -6.95
N ARG A 111 1.92 -9.45 -8.05
CA ARG A 111 3.32 -9.67 -8.45
C ARG A 111 3.96 -8.32 -8.79
N PRO A 112 5.15 -8.01 -8.25
CA PRO A 112 5.82 -6.75 -8.56
C PRO A 112 6.05 -6.59 -10.07
N THR A 113 5.69 -5.43 -10.65
CA THR A 113 5.88 -5.15 -12.09
C THR A 113 7.31 -5.35 -12.55
N ARG A 114 8.30 -5.12 -11.67
CA ARG A 114 9.73 -5.37 -11.95
C ARG A 114 10.03 -6.83 -12.25
N GLU A 115 9.37 -7.77 -11.59
CA GLU A 115 9.59 -9.21 -11.80
C GLU A 115 8.97 -9.64 -13.11
N LEU A 116 7.77 -9.14 -13.42
CA LEU A 116 7.14 -9.37 -14.71
C LEU A 116 7.98 -8.79 -15.86
N ALA A 117 8.50 -7.57 -15.70
CA ALA A 117 9.39 -6.95 -16.68
C ALA A 117 10.69 -7.76 -16.87
N ALA A 118 11.28 -8.28 -15.79
CA ALA A 118 12.46 -9.13 -15.86
C ALA A 118 12.18 -10.46 -16.58
N VAL A 119 11.05 -11.11 -16.31
CA VAL A 119 10.63 -12.34 -17.00
C VAL A 119 10.41 -12.09 -18.49
N ILE A 120 9.72 -11.00 -18.86
CA ILE A 120 9.52 -10.61 -20.26
C ILE A 120 10.87 -10.35 -20.93
N ALA A 121 11.75 -9.57 -20.31
CA ALA A 121 13.07 -9.26 -20.86
C ALA A 121 13.92 -10.52 -21.06
N ALA A 122 13.95 -11.42 -20.07
CA ALA A 122 14.64 -12.70 -20.18
C ALA A 122 14.08 -13.59 -21.30
N THR A 123 12.75 -13.60 -21.47
CA THR A 123 12.08 -14.35 -22.53
C THR A 123 12.46 -13.81 -23.92
N ILE A 124 12.51 -12.49 -24.08
CA ILE A 124 12.94 -11.83 -25.31
C ILE A 124 14.42 -12.13 -25.60
N ALA A 125 15.29 -12.06 -24.59
CA ALA A 125 16.72 -12.35 -24.74
C ALA A 125 16.95 -13.79 -25.23
N ALA A 126 16.32 -14.78 -24.56
CA ALA A 126 16.42 -16.19 -24.95
C ALA A 126 15.87 -16.44 -26.36
N ASN A 127 14.79 -15.77 -26.75
CA ASN A 127 14.22 -15.89 -28.09
C ASN A 127 15.08 -15.22 -29.18
N ALA A 128 15.81 -14.15 -28.84
CA ALA A 128 16.71 -13.44 -29.75
C ALA A 128 18.11 -14.09 -29.88
N GLY A 129 18.35 -15.21 -29.17
CA GLY A 129 19.61 -15.95 -29.24
C GLY A 129 20.75 -15.37 -28.42
N TYR A 130 20.43 -14.61 -27.36
CA TYR A 130 21.38 -14.21 -26.31
C TYR A 130 21.40 -15.22 -25.16
#